data_AF-A3X2F1-F1
#
_entry.id   AF-A3X2F1-F1
#
_cell.length_a   1.000
_cell.length_b   1.000
_cell.length_c   1.000
_cell.angle_alpha   90.00
_cell.angle_beta   90.00
_cell.angle_gamma   90.00
#
_symmetry.space_group_name_H-M   'P 1'
#
loop_
_entity.id
_entity.type
_entity.pdbx_description
1 polymer ?
#
loop_
_entity_poly.entity_id
_entity_poly.type
_entity_poly.pdbx_seq_one_letter_code
_entity_poly.pdbx_strand_id
1 'polypeptide(L)'
;MVTKAGPVLAVMVTTAAVWGLGLDAQGIRIVGVVPQGLPPLTLPSFSTDLIRLLLLPALLISVIGFVESVSVAQTLAAKKRQRIDPNQELIGLGVANLGAALTGGYPVTGGFARSVVNFDAGAETPAAGTFAALGLSIAAIALTPLIYFLPTATLAATIIVAVLSLVDFSILKRSWTYSKADFSAVAATILLTLGLGVETGVSAAPLQIISPPIWPRWVLFRARSTSGTSAATAF
;
A
#
# COMPACT_ATOMS: atom_id res chain seq x y z
N MET A 1 15.25 -4.36 -16.11
CA MET A 1 16.01 -4.13 -14.86
C MET A 1 16.31 -2.64 -14.63
N VAL A 2 16.77 -1.89 -15.64
CA VAL A 2 17.10 -0.45 -15.53
C VAL A 2 15.95 0.42 -14.97
N THR A 3 14.70 0.17 -15.36
CA THR A 3 13.53 0.93 -14.89
C THR A 3 13.26 0.79 -13.39
N LYS A 4 13.58 -0.36 -12.78
CA LYS A 4 13.34 -0.60 -11.34
C LYS A 4 14.41 0.06 -10.44
N ALA A 5 15.58 0.40 -11.00
CA ALA A 5 16.67 1.07 -10.28
C ALA A 5 16.64 2.61 -10.40
N GLY A 6 15.68 3.17 -11.14
CA GLY A 6 15.58 4.60 -11.44
C GLY A 6 15.67 5.51 -10.20
N PRO A 7 14.88 5.28 -9.13
CA PRO A 7 14.96 6.09 -7.91
C PRO A 7 16.34 6.05 -7.24
N VAL A 8 16.98 4.87 -7.19
CA VAL A 8 18.30 4.72 -6.56
C VAL A 8 19.37 5.45 -7.37
N LEU A 9 19.33 5.34 -8.70
CA LEU A 9 20.23 6.09 -9.58
C LEU A 9 20.03 7.59 -9.44
N ALA A 10 18.78 8.07 -9.40
CA ALA A 10 18.47 9.48 -9.20
C ALA A 10 19.03 9.99 -7.86
N VAL A 11 18.85 9.23 -6.78
CA VAL A 11 19.44 9.52 -5.46
C VAL A 11 20.96 9.61 -5.56
N MET A 12 21.64 8.60 -6.13
CA MET A 12 23.10 8.60 -6.22
C MET A 12 23.66 9.78 -7.04
N VAL A 13 23.10 10.03 -8.23
CA VAL A 13 23.57 11.09 -9.13
C VAL A 13 23.34 12.47 -8.52
N THR A 14 22.16 12.71 -7.95
CA THR A 14 21.83 14.03 -7.40
C THR A 14 22.59 14.33 -6.11
N THR A 15 22.79 13.34 -5.25
CA THR A 15 23.68 13.48 -4.07
C THR A 15 25.11 13.79 -4.49
N ALA A 16 25.65 13.07 -5.48
CA ALA A 16 27.00 13.31 -5.98
C ALA A 16 27.15 14.71 -6.61
N ALA A 17 26.13 15.17 -7.33
CA ALA A 17 26.11 16.52 -7.92
C ALA A 17 26.07 17.61 -6.85
N VAL A 18 25.23 17.47 -5.82
CA VAL A 18 25.17 18.44 -4.72
C VAL A 18 26.48 18.49 -3.95
N TRP A 19 27.05 17.33 -3.63
CA TRP A 19 28.33 17.25 -2.93
C TRP A 19 29.48 17.82 -3.78
N GLY A 20 29.59 17.44 -5.05
CA GLY A 20 30.69 17.84 -5.92
C GLY A 20 30.67 19.30 -6.37
N LEU A 21 29.48 19.90 -6.48
CA LEU A 21 29.30 21.29 -6.91
C LEU A 21 29.01 22.25 -5.74
N GLY A 22 28.93 21.75 -4.51
CA GLY A 22 28.64 22.55 -3.31
C GLY A 22 27.28 23.25 -3.39
N LEU A 23 26.26 22.58 -3.93
CA LEU A 23 24.96 23.21 -4.20
C LEU A 23 24.13 23.43 -2.94
N ASP A 24 24.46 22.76 -1.85
CA ASP A 24 23.90 23.00 -0.53
C ASP A 24 24.16 24.44 -0.07
N ALA A 25 25.38 24.96 -0.28
CA ALA A 25 25.73 26.35 0.00
C ALA A 25 25.06 27.35 -0.96
N GLN A 26 24.55 26.89 -2.10
CA GLN A 26 23.87 27.70 -3.12
C GLN A 26 22.34 27.73 -2.96
N GLY A 27 21.81 27.17 -1.85
CA GLY A 27 20.39 27.24 -1.49
C GLY A 27 19.58 25.98 -1.81
N ILE A 28 20.20 24.90 -2.28
CA ILE A 28 19.50 23.62 -2.41
C ILE A 28 19.27 23.02 -1.02
N ARG A 29 18.00 22.75 -0.69
CA ARG A 29 17.62 22.07 0.55
C ARG A 29 18.00 20.60 0.50
N ILE A 30 18.91 20.21 1.38
CA ILE A 30 19.37 18.83 1.59
C ILE A 30 18.69 18.19 2.81
N VAL A 31 18.83 16.87 2.97
CA VAL A 31 18.35 16.12 4.13
C VAL A 31 19.09 16.53 5.41
N GLY A 32 20.41 16.69 5.35
CA GLY A 32 21.22 17.07 6.50
C GLY A 32 21.48 15.92 7.48
N VAL A 33 21.66 16.25 8.76
CA VAL A 33 22.03 15.27 9.79
C VAL A 33 20.85 14.36 10.11
N VAL A 34 21.03 13.05 9.90
CA VAL A 34 20.08 12.02 10.29
C VAL A 34 20.66 11.24 11.47
N PRO A 35 19.87 10.97 12.53
CA PRO A 35 20.31 10.16 13.66
C PRO A 35 20.84 8.80 13.18
N GLN A 36 22.05 8.45 13.62
CA GLN A 36 22.66 7.17 13.28
C GLN A 36 22.30 6.10 14.30
N GLY A 37 22.21 4.85 13.82
CA GLY A 37 21.96 3.68 14.64
C GLY A 37 20.58 3.08 14.43
N LEU A 38 20.29 2.04 15.21
CA LEU A 38 18.96 1.44 15.23
C LEU A 38 17.99 2.35 15.99
N PRO A 39 16.71 2.41 15.58
CA PRO A 39 15.71 3.14 16.33
C PRO A 39 15.63 2.59 17.76
N PRO A 40 15.49 3.46 18.77
CA PRO A 40 15.37 3.02 20.15
C PRO A 40 14.08 2.23 20.34
N LEU A 41 14.09 1.29 21.29
CA LEU A 41 12.84 0.67 21.74
C LEU A 41 12.04 1.72 22.51
N THR A 42 10.83 2.01 22.01
CA THR A 42 9.90 2.99 22.56
C THR A 42 8.63 2.29 23.01
N LEU A 43 8.11 2.67 24.18
CA LEU A 43 6.77 2.25 24.59
C LEU A 43 5.74 3.27 24.09
N PRO A 44 4.67 2.85 23.40
CA PRO A 44 3.62 3.76 22.98
C PRO A 44 2.89 4.35 24.19
N SER A 45 2.45 5.61 24.08
CA SER A 45 1.63 6.23 25.11
C SER A 45 0.24 5.58 25.15
N PHE A 46 -0.22 5.18 26.34
CA PHE A 46 -1.54 4.61 26.58
C PHE A 46 -2.55 5.64 27.11
N SER A 47 -2.37 6.92 26.80
CA SER A 47 -3.34 7.94 27.21
C SER A 47 -4.71 7.69 26.56
N THR A 48 -5.76 7.70 27.37
CA THR A 48 -7.15 7.50 26.92
C THR A 48 -7.54 8.48 25.81
N ASP A 49 -7.07 9.73 25.87
CA ASP A 49 -7.39 10.74 24.88
C ASP A 49 -6.77 10.45 23.50
N LEU A 50 -5.49 10.04 23.46
CA LEU A 50 -4.86 9.61 22.20
C LEU A 50 -5.54 8.36 21.63
N ILE A 51 -5.90 7.40 22.48
CA ILE A 51 -6.59 6.17 22.03
C ILE A 51 -7.92 6.55 21.38
N ARG A 52 -8.73 7.41 22.02
CA ARG A 52 -10.01 7.88 21.46
C ARG A 52 -9.82 8.64 20.15
N LEU A 53 -8.81 9.51 20.07
CA LEU A 53 -8.50 10.29 18.88
C LEU A 53 -8.05 9.42 17.70
N LEU A 54 -7.26 8.39 17.97
CA LEU A 54 -6.64 7.55 16.94
C LEU A 54 -7.43 6.27 16.64
N LEU A 55 -8.48 5.94 17.40
CA LEU A 55 -9.21 4.68 17.26
C LEU A 55 -9.75 4.48 15.85
N LEU A 56 -10.45 5.49 15.31
CA LEU A 56 -11.02 5.42 13.98
C LEU A 56 -9.93 5.42 12.87
N PRO A 57 -8.95 6.34 12.86
CA PRO A 57 -7.83 6.28 11.93
C PRO A 57 -7.09 4.94 11.95
N ALA A 58 -6.78 4.40 13.14
CA ALA A 58 -6.08 3.13 13.30
C ALA A 58 -6.90 1.95 12.75
N LEU A 59 -8.21 1.94 12.97
CA LEU A 59 -9.11 0.93 12.41
C LEU A 59 -9.11 0.99 10.89
N LEU A 60 -9.24 2.19 10.31
CA LEU A 60 -9.23 2.36 8.86
C LEU A 60 -7.89 1.93 8.24
N ILE A 61 -6.77 2.35 8.82
CA ILE A 61 -5.42 1.95 8.38
C ILE A 61 -5.26 0.43 8.47
N SER A 62 -5.73 -0.19 9.55
CA SER A 62 -5.66 -1.65 9.73
C SER A 62 -6.47 -2.40 8.66
N VAL A 63 -7.70 -1.99 8.39
CA VAL A 63 -8.55 -2.61 7.36
C VAL A 63 -7.95 -2.43 5.98
N ILE A 64 -7.54 -1.21 5.60
CA ILE A 64 -6.94 -0.93 4.29
C ILE A 64 -5.64 -1.72 4.13
N GLY A 65 -4.77 -1.68 5.14
CA GLY A 65 -3.48 -2.38 5.11
C GLY A 65 -3.63 -3.90 5.00
N PHE A 66 -4.63 -4.47 5.66
CA PHE A 66 -4.95 -5.89 5.53
C PHE A 66 -5.49 -6.24 4.13
N VAL A 67 -6.46 -5.45 3.63
CA VAL A 67 -7.02 -5.65 2.28
C VAL A 67 -5.93 -5.53 1.22
N GLU A 68 -5.03 -4.55 1.34
CA GLU A 68 -3.86 -4.40 0.47
C GLU A 68 -2.97 -5.64 0.54
N SER A 69 -2.54 -6.05 1.74
CA SER A 69 -1.63 -7.19 1.92
C SER A 69 -2.19 -8.47 1.34
N VAL A 70 -3.45 -8.80 1.66
CA VAL A 70 -4.13 -10.01 1.16
C VAL A 70 -4.29 -9.96 -0.36
N SER A 71 -4.62 -8.79 -0.94
CA SER A 71 -4.78 -8.65 -2.39
C SER A 71 -3.45 -8.90 -3.13
N VAL A 72 -2.35 -8.35 -2.62
CA VAL A 72 -1.00 -8.58 -3.15
C VAL A 72 -0.61 -10.05 -3.03
N ALA A 73 -0.82 -10.64 -1.84
CA ALA A 73 -0.47 -12.01 -1.56
C ALA A 73 -1.25 -12.96 -2.49
N GLN A 74 -2.58 -12.80 -2.61
CA GLN A 74 -3.42 -13.61 -3.51
C GLN A 74 -2.97 -13.51 -4.96
N THR A 75 -2.63 -12.32 -5.43
CA THR A 75 -2.14 -12.10 -6.79
C THR A 75 -0.86 -12.88 -7.07
N LEU A 76 0.08 -12.92 -6.11
CA LEU A 76 1.34 -13.64 -6.25
C LEU A 76 1.18 -15.16 -6.05
N ALA A 77 0.36 -15.58 -5.10
CA ALA A 77 0.07 -16.99 -4.86
C ALA A 77 -0.66 -17.64 -6.06
N ALA A 78 -1.54 -16.91 -6.72
CA ALA A 78 -2.19 -17.37 -7.96
C ALA A 78 -1.16 -17.71 -9.04
N LYS A 79 -0.08 -16.91 -9.18
CA LYS A 79 1.01 -17.20 -10.14
C LYS A 79 1.79 -18.46 -9.80
N LYS A 80 1.96 -18.77 -8.50
CA LYS A 80 2.65 -20.00 -8.02
C LYS A 80 1.71 -21.18 -7.75
N ARG A 81 0.40 -21.02 -8.00
CA ARG A 81 -0.65 -22.00 -7.64
C ARG A 81 -0.60 -22.41 -6.15
N GLN A 82 -0.28 -21.45 -5.30
CA GLN A 82 -0.23 -21.62 -3.85
C GLN A 82 -1.56 -21.18 -3.22
N ARG A 83 -1.84 -21.68 -2.01
CA ARG A 83 -2.95 -21.22 -1.18
C ARG A 83 -2.42 -20.24 -0.13
N ILE A 84 -3.25 -19.26 0.21
CA ILE A 84 -3.00 -18.34 1.31
C ILE A 84 -4.09 -18.55 2.35
N ASP A 85 -3.70 -18.49 3.61
CA ASP A 85 -4.60 -18.38 4.74
C ASP A 85 -4.70 -16.90 5.17
N PRO A 86 -5.82 -16.21 4.91
CA PRO A 86 -6.00 -14.81 5.29
C PRO A 86 -5.89 -14.55 6.80
N ASN A 87 -6.20 -15.55 7.65
CA ASN A 87 -6.08 -15.39 9.10
C ASN A 87 -4.61 -15.32 9.52
N GLN A 88 -3.75 -16.13 8.90
CA GLN A 88 -2.31 -16.09 9.15
C GLN A 88 -1.69 -14.79 8.64
N GLU A 89 -2.17 -14.26 7.51
CA GLU A 89 -1.75 -12.96 7.01
C GLU A 89 -2.12 -11.84 7.99
N LEU A 90 -3.35 -11.88 8.56
CA LEU A 90 -3.80 -10.90 9.55
C LEU A 90 -2.93 -10.94 10.82
N ILE A 91 -2.64 -12.14 11.32
CA ILE A 91 -1.77 -12.33 12.50
C ILE A 91 -0.36 -11.82 12.21
N GLY A 92 0.21 -12.17 11.05
CA GLY A 92 1.53 -11.71 10.64
C GLY A 92 1.63 -10.19 10.54
N LEU A 93 0.62 -9.55 9.94
CA LEU A 93 0.53 -8.09 9.84
C LEU A 93 0.38 -7.43 11.22
N GLY A 94 -0.42 -8.03 12.11
CA GLY A 94 -0.58 -7.55 13.49
C GLY A 94 0.73 -7.60 14.28
N VAL A 95 1.45 -8.73 14.23
CA VAL A 95 2.75 -8.89 14.89
C VAL A 95 3.79 -7.92 14.32
N ALA A 96 3.82 -7.72 13.00
CA ALA A 96 4.70 -6.75 12.36
C ALA A 96 4.42 -5.31 12.83
N ASN A 97 3.15 -4.93 12.95
CA ASN A 97 2.76 -3.60 13.44
C ASN A 97 3.01 -3.40 14.94
N LEU A 98 2.91 -4.46 15.76
CA LEU A 98 3.35 -4.41 17.16
C LEU A 98 4.86 -4.14 17.25
N GLY A 99 5.66 -4.80 16.40
CA GLY A 99 7.10 -4.54 16.30
C GLY A 99 7.41 -3.10 15.85
N ALA A 100 6.65 -2.57 14.87
CA ALA A 100 6.77 -1.18 14.43
C ALA A 100 6.43 -0.20 15.57
N ALA A 101 5.35 -0.44 16.32
CA ALA A 101 4.95 0.40 17.44
C ALA A 101 6.02 0.44 18.55
N LEU A 102 6.70 -0.67 18.81
CA LEU A 102 7.77 -0.77 19.81
C LEU A 102 9.09 -0.11 19.37
N THR A 103 9.23 0.27 18.11
CA THR A 103 10.44 0.90 17.55
C THR A 103 10.20 2.33 17.06
N GLY A 104 9.03 2.90 17.35
CA GLY A 104 8.64 4.23 16.88
C GLY A 104 8.36 4.29 15.37
N GLY A 105 8.14 3.14 14.74
CA GLY A 105 7.84 3.01 13.31
C GLY A 105 6.40 3.37 12.97
N TYR A 106 6.18 3.74 11.70
CA TYR A 106 4.85 3.90 11.13
C TYR A 106 4.17 2.54 10.89
N PRO A 107 2.83 2.50 10.79
CA PRO A 107 2.12 1.29 10.39
C PRO A 107 2.66 0.71 9.08
N VAL A 108 2.83 -0.62 9.05
CA VAL A 108 3.39 -1.37 7.92
C VAL A 108 2.32 -2.22 7.24
N THR A 109 2.43 -2.39 5.92
CA THR A 109 1.53 -3.19 5.08
C THR A 109 2.32 -4.02 4.07
N GLY A 110 1.64 -4.94 3.37
CA GLY A 110 2.21 -5.69 2.26
C GLY A 110 2.38 -4.83 1.01
N GLY A 111 3.62 -4.44 0.69
CA GLY A 111 3.90 -3.57 -0.47
C GLY A 111 3.97 -4.32 -1.80
N PHE A 112 3.04 -4.05 -2.72
CA PHE A 112 2.97 -4.69 -4.05
C PHE A 112 4.33 -4.66 -4.80
N ALA A 113 4.95 -3.49 -4.94
CA ALA A 113 6.19 -3.34 -5.69
C ALA A 113 7.34 -4.17 -5.11
N ARG A 114 7.46 -4.22 -3.77
CA ARG A 114 8.51 -4.98 -3.08
C ARG A 114 8.27 -6.48 -3.23
N SER A 115 7.03 -6.92 -3.05
CA SER A 115 6.66 -8.33 -3.18
C SER A 115 6.83 -8.86 -4.60
N VAL A 116 6.53 -8.05 -5.62
CA VAL A 116 6.78 -8.40 -7.04
C VAL A 116 8.28 -8.49 -7.33
N VAL A 117 9.10 -7.56 -6.84
CA VAL A 117 10.57 -7.65 -7.01
C VAL A 117 11.13 -8.90 -6.34
N ASN A 118 10.69 -9.19 -5.12
CA ASN A 118 11.13 -10.38 -4.39
C ASN A 118 10.68 -11.68 -5.09
N PHE A 119 9.45 -11.69 -5.63
CA PHE A 119 8.92 -12.80 -6.43
C PHE A 119 9.72 -13.02 -7.71
N ASP A 120 9.97 -11.95 -8.47
CA ASP A 120 10.74 -11.97 -9.72
C ASP A 120 12.20 -12.37 -9.49
N ALA A 121 12.75 -12.09 -8.30
CA ALA A 121 14.09 -12.51 -7.89
C ALA A 121 14.17 -14.01 -7.54
N GLY A 122 13.06 -14.75 -7.60
CA GLY A 122 13.03 -16.19 -7.34
C GLY A 122 12.88 -16.57 -5.87
N ALA A 123 12.40 -15.67 -5.00
CA ALA A 123 12.19 -16.00 -3.60
C ALA A 123 11.19 -17.16 -3.42
N GLU A 124 11.61 -18.24 -2.77
CA GLU A 124 10.78 -19.43 -2.51
C GLU A 124 10.30 -19.53 -1.07
N THR A 125 11.02 -18.92 -0.12
CA THR A 125 10.74 -19.00 1.31
C THR A 125 10.62 -17.61 1.95
N PRO A 126 9.94 -17.50 3.10
CA PRO A 126 9.87 -16.24 3.86
C PRO A 126 11.23 -15.69 4.27
N ALA A 127 12.30 -16.51 4.27
CA ALA A 127 13.65 -16.08 4.61
C ALA A 127 14.17 -14.94 3.72
N ALA A 128 13.69 -14.84 2.47
CA ALA A 128 14.02 -13.70 1.60
C ALA A 128 13.62 -12.34 2.21
N GLY A 129 12.49 -12.30 2.93
CA GLY A 129 12.08 -11.11 3.68
C GLY A 129 13.02 -10.80 4.84
N THR A 130 13.48 -11.82 5.57
CA THR A 130 14.48 -11.67 6.64
C THR A 130 15.80 -11.13 6.10
N PHE A 131 16.30 -11.63 4.97
CA PHE A 131 17.51 -11.10 4.33
C PHE A 131 17.33 -9.66 3.86
N ALA A 132 16.17 -9.32 3.31
CA ALA A 132 15.85 -7.93 2.94
C ALA A 132 15.83 -7.01 4.17
N ALA A 133 15.25 -7.46 5.29
CA ALA A 133 15.25 -6.70 6.54
C ALA A 133 16.67 -6.50 7.10
N LEU A 134 17.50 -7.55 7.12
CA LEU A 134 18.90 -7.45 7.54
C LEU A 134 19.70 -6.51 6.65
N GLY A 135 19.54 -6.64 5.33
CA GLY A 135 20.18 -5.75 4.36
C GLY A 135 19.74 -4.29 4.54
N LEU A 136 18.45 -4.05 4.80
CA LEU A 136 17.94 -2.72 5.09
C LEU A 136 18.49 -2.15 6.40
N SER A 137 18.62 -2.97 7.45
CA SER A 137 19.22 -2.54 8.73
C SER A 137 20.69 -2.17 8.57
N ILE A 138 21.47 -2.99 7.83
CA ILE A 138 22.86 -2.68 7.50
C ILE A 138 22.94 -1.41 6.67
N ALA A 139 22.09 -1.28 5.65
CA ALA A 139 22.05 -0.10 4.80
C ALA A 139 21.69 1.16 5.59
N ALA A 140 20.71 1.09 6.50
CA ALA A 140 20.35 2.20 7.36
C ALA A 140 21.57 2.66 8.19
N ILE A 141 22.31 1.75 8.81
CA ILE A 141 23.46 2.14 9.64
C ILE A 141 24.64 2.64 8.79
N ALA A 142 24.98 1.95 7.70
CA ALA A 142 26.17 2.22 6.91
C ALA A 142 25.99 3.36 5.89
N LEU A 143 24.79 3.53 5.30
CA LEU A 143 24.53 4.53 4.25
C LEU A 143 23.93 5.84 4.80
N THR A 144 23.58 5.93 6.09
CA THR A 144 23.10 7.21 6.68
C THR A 144 24.04 8.40 6.45
N PRO A 145 25.39 8.28 6.53
CA PRO A 145 26.29 9.38 6.15
C PRO A 145 26.14 9.80 4.68
N LEU A 146 25.89 8.86 3.77
CA LEU A 146 25.83 9.14 2.34
C LEU A 146 24.59 9.95 1.94
N ILE A 147 23.53 9.94 2.76
CA ILE A 147 22.30 10.70 2.46
C ILE A 147 22.35 12.14 2.97
N TYR A 148 23.43 12.59 3.60
CA TYR A 148 23.53 13.96 4.12
C TYR A 148 23.28 15.01 3.03
N PHE A 149 23.98 14.88 1.90
CA PHE A 149 23.86 15.78 0.73
C PHE A 149 22.69 15.44 -0.19
N LEU A 150 21.80 14.53 0.21
CA LEU A 150 20.67 14.14 -0.62
C LEU A 150 19.71 15.33 -0.77
N PRO A 151 19.35 15.74 -1.99
CA PRO A 151 18.40 16.83 -2.18
C PRO A 151 16.99 16.42 -1.80
N THR A 152 16.30 17.27 -1.04
CA THR A 152 14.87 17.11 -0.76
C THR A 152 14.02 17.08 -2.04
N ALA A 153 14.48 17.76 -3.10
CA ALA A 153 13.85 17.72 -4.42
C ALA A 153 13.87 16.31 -5.05
N THR A 154 14.96 15.55 -4.87
CA THR A 154 15.05 14.17 -5.38
C THR A 154 14.08 13.24 -4.66
N LEU A 155 13.93 13.41 -3.34
CA LEU A 155 12.95 12.68 -2.55
C LEU A 155 11.52 13.00 -3.02
N ALA A 156 11.20 14.28 -3.19
CA ALA A 156 9.90 14.72 -3.69
C ALA A 156 9.60 14.16 -5.09
N ALA A 157 10.55 14.26 -6.02
CA ALA A 157 10.41 13.71 -7.36
C ALA A 157 10.20 12.18 -7.35
N THR A 158 10.91 11.47 -6.48
CA THR A 158 10.75 10.01 -6.32
C THR A 158 9.34 9.66 -5.84
N ILE A 159 8.80 10.40 -4.87
CA ILE A 159 7.43 10.20 -4.38
C ILE A 159 6.42 10.51 -5.49
N ILE A 160 6.58 11.63 -6.21
CA ILE A 160 5.68 12.00 -7.31
C ILE A 160 5.65 10.92 -8.39
N VAL A 161 6.82 10.43 -8.83
CA VAL A 161 6.91 9.37 -9.85
C VAL A 161 6.25 8.07 -9.34
N ALA A 162 6.46 7.71 -8.07
CA ALA A 162 5.83 6.54 -7.48
C ALA A 162 4.30 6.68 -7.44
N VAL A 163 3.76 7.83 -7.00
CA VAL A 163 2.32 8.08 -6.92
C VAL A 163 1.69 8.12 -8.31
N LEU A 164 2.32 8.77 -9.29
CA LEU A 164 1.80 8.81 -10.66
C LEU A 164 1.68 7.42 -11.30
N SER A 165 2.53 6.47 -10.90
CA SER A 165 2.44 5.08 -11.36
C SER A 165 1.26 4.30 -10.76
N LEU A 166 0.70 4.78 -9.65
CA LEU A 166 -0.45 4.16 -8.97
C LEU A 166 -1.79 4.70 -9.47
N VAL A 167 -1.82 5.90 -10.05
CA VAL A 167 -3.05 6.52 -10.53
C VAL A 167 -3.51 5.88 -11.85
N ASP A 168 -4.62 5.15 -11.80
CA ASP A 168 -5.24 4.54 -12.97
C ASP A 168 -6.60 5.20 -13.31
N PHE A 169 -6.59 6.14 -14.26
CA PHE A 169 -7.82 6.80 -14.75
C PHE A 169 -8.69 5.88 -15.62
N SER A 170 -8.19 4.72 -16.04
CA SER A 170 -8.97 3.78 -16.86
C SER A 170 -10.16 3.23 -16.08
N ILE A 171 -10.08 3.17 -14.75
CA ILE A 171 -11.17 2.68 -13.90
C ILE A 171 -12.44 3.52 -14.03
N LEU A 172 -12.30 4.85 -14.15
CA LEU A 172 -13.44 5.75 -14.35
C LEU A 172 -14.16 5.45 -15.67
N LYS A 173 -13.38 5.28 -16.75
CA LYS A 173 -13.91 4.96 -18.07
C LYS A 173 -14.58 3.58 -18.07
N ARG A 174 -13.94 2.58 -17.45
CA ARG A 174 -14.45 1.20 -17.38
C ARG A 174 -15.73 1.12 -16.57
N SER A 175 -15.79 1.75 -15.40
CA SER A 175 -17.00 1.80 -14.57
C SER A 175 -18.13 2.50 -15.30
N TRP A 176 -17.87 3.62 -15.98
CA TRP A 176 -18.89 4.33 -16.77
C TRP A 176 -19.51 3.47 -17.89
N THR A 177 -18.71 2.62 -18.53
CA THR A 177 -19.17 1.69 -19.57
C THR A 177 -19.91 0.48 -19.01
N TYR A 178 -19.52 0.00 -17.82
CA TYR A 178 -20.09 -1.21 -17.22
C TYR A 178 -21.40 -0.93 -16.46
N SER A 179 -21.41 0.08 -15.60
CA SER A 179 -22.57 0.43 -14.78
C SER A 179 -22.47 1.88 -14.27
N LYS A 180 -23.53 2.68 -14.48
CA LYS A 180 -23.61 4.03 -13.92
C LYS A 180 -23.56 4.04 -12.39
N ALA A 181 -24.08 2.99 -11.76
CA ALA A 181 -24.07 2.87 -10.30
C ALA A 181 -22.64 2.66 -9.79
N ASP A 182 -21.85 1.79 -10.45
CA ASP A 182 -20.43 1.56 -10.11
C ASP A 182 -19.61 2.83 -10.34
N PHE A 183 -19.89 3.57 -11.42
CA PHE A 183 -19.26 4.86 -11.66
C PHE A 183 -19.57 5.87 -10.55
N SER A 184 -20.84 6.00 -10.15
CA SER A 184 -21.21 6.92 -9.06
C SER A 184 -20.52 6.55 -7.75
N ALA A 185 -20.36 5.26 -7.46
CA ALA A 185 -19.69 4.80 -6.25
C ALA A 185 -18.20 5.15 -6.25
N VAL A 186 -17.51 4.91 -7.38
CA VAL A 186 -16.09 5.26 -7.54
C VAL A 186 -15.90 6.77 -7.49
N ALA A 187 -16.71 7.53 -8.23
CA ALA A 187 -16.61 8.98 -8.29
C ALA A 187 -16.88 9.63 -6.92
N ALA A 188 -17.92 9.20 -6.20
CA ALA A 188 -18.21 9.71 -4.87
C ALA A 188 -17.09 9.38 -3.88
N THR A 189 -16.54 8.16 -3.91
CA THR A 189 -15.39 7.78 -3.07
C THR A 189 -14.17 8.68 -3.35
N ILE A 190 -13.86 8.96 -4.62
CA ILE A 190 -12.78 9.87 -5.00
C ILE A 190 -13.04 11.29 -4.48
N LEU A 191 -14.24 11.82 -4.73
CA LEU A 191 -14.59 13.20 -4.35
C LEU A 191 -14.59 13.38 -2.83
N LEU A 192 -15.13 12.41 -2.08
CA LEU A 192 -15.12 12.44 -0.62
C LEU A 192 -13.69 12.35 -0.08
N THR A 193 -12.87 11.45 -0.62
CA THR A 193 -11.46 11.32 -0.21
C THR A 193 -10.67 12.62 -0.44
N LEU A 194 -10.84 13.24 -1.62
CA LEU A 194 -10.11 14.46 -1.98
C LEU A 194 -10.65 15.71 -1.29
N GLY A 195 -11.95 15.80 -1.05
CA GLY A 195 -12.59 16.99 -0.48
C GLY A 195 -12.67 16.98 1.05
N LEU A 196 -12.94 15.82 1.64
CA LEU A 196 -13.23 15.66 3.07
C LEU A 196 -12.22 14.75 3.78
N GLY A 197 -11.19 14.28 3.09
CA GLY A 197 -10.12 13.45 3.64
C GLY A 197 -10.37 11.95 3.53
N VAL A 198 -9.29 11.19 3.76
CA VAL A 198 -9.28 9.72 3.58
C VAL A 198 -10.26 9.02 4.52
N GLU A 199 -10.44 9.53 5.73
CA GLU A 199 -11.33 8.92 6.73
C GLU A 199 -12.79 8.85 6.25
N THR A 200 -13.30 9.95 5.71
CA THR A 200 -14.68 10.06 5.22
C THR A 200 -14.85 9.30 3.90
N GLY A 201 -13.88 9.40 3.00
CA GLY A 201 -13.90 8.70 1.71
C GLY A 201 -13.93 7.18 1.86
N VAL A 202 -13.06 6.62 2.71
CA VAL A 202 -13.01 5.16 2.94
C VAL A 202 -14.26 4.68 3.66
N SER A 203 -14.74 5.42 4.67
CA SER A 203 -15.94 5.03 5.43
C SER A 203 -17.21 5.03 4.58
N ALA A 204 -17.27 5.87 3.54
CA ALA A 204 -18.41 5.93 2.62
C ALA A 204 -18.45 4.76 1.63
N ALA A 205 -17.34 4.09 1.33
CA ALA A 205 -17.30 3.08 0.28
C ALA A 205 -18.18 1.84 0.57
N PRO A 206 -18.15 1.22 1.76
CA PRO A 206 -19.04 0.11 2.09
C PRO A 206 -20.53 0.50 2.09
N LEU A 207 -20.85 1.72 2.55
CA LEU A 207 -22.23 2.22 2.60
C LEU A 207 -22.85 2.34 1.21
N GLN A 208 -22.05 2.75 0.24
CA GLN A 208 -22.49 2.87 -1.15
C GLN A 208 -22.79 1.49 -1.75
N ILE A 209 -21.99 0.47 -1.46
CA ILE A 209 -22.19 -0.91 -1.94
C ILE A 209 -23.52 -1.50 -1.46
N ILE A 210 -23.94 -1.16 -0.24
CA ILE A 210 -25.18 -1.65 0.38
C ILE A 210 -26.42 -0.93 -0.19
N SER A 211 -26.25 0.22 -0.84
CA SER A 211 -27.38 0.99 -1.34
C SER A 211 -28.18 0.23 -2.42
N PRO A 212 -29.54 0.35 -2.43
CA PRO A 212 -30.43 -0.42 -3.31
C PRO A 212 -30.08 -0.45 -4.81
N PRO A 213 -29.56 0.63 -5.45
CA PRO A 213 -29.21 0.56 -6.87
C PRO A 213 -27.98 -0.30 -7.20
N ILE A 214 -27.19 -0.71 -6.21
CA ILE A 214 -25.92 -1.45 -6.37
C ILE A 214 -26.03 -2.92 -5.91
N TRP A 215 -27.20 -3.33 -5.39
CA TRP A 215 -27.44 -4.72 -5.00
C TRP A 215 -27.16 -5.68 -6.17
N PRO A 216 -26.49 -6.82 -5.95
CA PRO A 216 -26.15 -7.73 -7.03
C PRO A 216 -27.42 -8.27 -7.69
N ARG A 217 -27.77 -7.71 -8.86
CA ARG A 217 -28.85 -8.21 -9.73
C ARG A 217 -28.61 -9.67 -10.15
N TRP A 218 -27.40 -10.18 -9.97
CA TRP A 218 -27.03 -11.60 -10.09
C TRP A 218 -27.82 -12.52 -9.15
N VAL A 219 -28.21 -12.04 -7.95
CA VAL A 219 -29.05 -12.80 -7.02
C VAL A 219 -30.48 -12.96 -7.56
N LEU A 220 -31.00 -11.94 -8.24
CA LEU A 220 -32.31 -11.99 -8.89
C LEU A 220 -32.31 -12.85 -10.17
N PHE A 221 -31.17 -12.93 -10.87
CA PHE A 221 -31.05 -13.75 -12.08
C PHE A 221 -30.97 -15.26 -11.77
N ARG A 222 -30.33 -15.66 -10.66
CA ARG A 222 -30.24 -17.07 -10.27
C ARG A 222 -31.60 -17.67 -9.88
N ALA A 223 -32.50 -16.86 -9.33
CA ALA A 223 -33.86 -17.28 -8.95
C ALA A 223 -34.79 -17.50 -10.15
N ARG A 224 -34.46 -17.00 -11.35
CA ARG A 224 -35.26 -17.16 -12.57
C ARG A 224 -34.86 -18.36 -13.43
N SER A 225 -33.69 -18.95 -13.15
CA SER A 225 -33.15 -20.10 -13.88
C SER A 225 -33.60 -21.45 -13.32
N THR A 226 -34.21 -21.49 -12.13
CA THR A 226 -34.64 -22.73 -11.46
C THR A 226 -36.15 -22.97 -11.53
N SER A 227 -36.93 -22.09 -12.15
CA SER A 227 -38.39 -22.23 -12.31
C SER A 227 -38.80 -22.58 -13.74
N GLY A 228 -37.96 -23.32 -14.47
CA GLY A 228 -38.14 -23.62 -15.89
C GLY A 228 -37.68 -25.02 -16.27
N THR A 229 -38.03 -26.05 -15.49
CA THR A 229 -37.90 -27.44 -15.94
C THR A 229 -39.09 -28.27 -15.43
N SER A 230 -40.17 -28.22 -16.20
CA SER A 230 -41.15 -29.29 -16.30
C SER A 230 -41.57 -29.38 -17.76
N ALA A 231 -40.95 -30.31 -18.51
CA ALA A 231 -41.49 -31.03 -19.67
C ALA A 231 -40.38 -31.81 -20.40
N ALA A 232 -40.73 -33.00 -20.92
CA ALA A 232 -39.92 -34.02 -21.64
C ALA A 232 -39.04 -34.89 -20.72
N THR A 233 -39.26 -36.19 -20.46
CA THR A 233 -39.87 -37.29 -21.24
C THR A 233 -39.41 -37.37 -22.69
N ALA A 234 -38.30 -38.08 -22.93
CA ALA A 234 -38.14 -39.09 -23.98
C ALA A 234 -36.66 -39.53 -24.11
N PHE A 235 -36.43 -40.83 -23.88
CA PHE A 235 -35.21 -41.63 -24.05
C PHE A 235 -34.06 -41.45 -23.04
#